data_AF-A0AAJ0ZI31-F1
#
_entry.id   AF-A0AAJ0ZI31-F1
#
_cell.length_a   1.000
_cell.length_b   1.000
_cell.length_c   1.000
_cell.angle_alpha   90.00
_cell.angle_beta   90.00
_cell.angle_gamma   90.00
#
_symmetry.space_group_name_H-M   'P 1'
#
loop_
_entity.id
_entity.type
_entity.pdbx_description
1 polymer ?
#
loop_
_entity_poly.entity_id
_entity_poly.type
_entity_poly.pdbx_seq_one_letter_code
_entity_poly.pdbx_strand_id
1 'polypeptide(L)' 'MTDTFSETQASVLIGTAEKMIEIWNRLTPEKQAALLARFGTQENALAALVTTQLLAPAQA' A
#
# COMPACT_ATOMS: atom_id res chain seq x y z
N MET A 1 27.06 15.03 -4.58
CA MET A 1 26.54 14.01 -3.67
C MET A 1 25.90 12.95 -4.54
N THR A 2 26.57 11.84 -4.76
CA THR A 2 25.97 10.68 -5.42
C THR A 2 25.16 9.97 -4.36
N ASP A 3 23.85 10.23 -4.36
CA ASP A 3 22.86 9.47 -3.61
C ASP A 3 22.83 8.06 -4.23
N THR A 4 23.79 7.21 -3.87
CA THR A 4 23.80 5.82 -4.32
C THR A 4 22.68 5.10 -3.59
N PHE A 5 21.51 5.10 -4.23
CA PHE A 5 20.42 4.21 -3.91
C PHE A 5 20.97 2.79 -3.86
N SER A 6 21.10 2.25 -2.66
CA SER A 6 21.69 0.94 -2.45
C SER A 6 20.75 -0.15 -2.95
N GLU A 7 21.31 -1.25 -3.46
CA GLU A 7 20.56 -2.42 -3.87
C GLU A 7 19.62 -2.92 -2.76
N THR A 8 20.03 -2.79 -1.49
CA THR A 8 19.18 -3.09 -0.32
C THR A 8 17.96 -2.17 -0.23
N GLN A 9 18.11 -0.88 -0.52
CA GLN A 9 17.00 0.07 -0.55
C GLN A 9 16.06 -0.24 -1.73
N ALA A 10 16.62 -0.64 -2.87
CA ALA A 10 15.86 -1.12 -4.03
C ALA A 10 14.98 -2.32 -3.68
N SER A 11 15.58 -3.36 -3.08
CA SER A 11 14.86 -4.57 -2.69
C SER A 11 13.74 -4.28 -1.67
N VAL A 12 13.97 -3.39 -0.71
CA VAL A 12 12.95 -3.00 0.28
C VAL A 12 11.78 -2.26 -0.38
N LEU A 13 12.05 -1.31 -1.28
CA LEU A 13 10.98 -0.59 -1.99
C LEU A 13 10.18 -1.52 -2.90
N ILE A 14 10.86 -2.42 -3.62
CA ILE A 14 10.21 -3.42 -4.49
C ILE A 14 9.31 -4.33 -3.66
N GLY A 15 9.83 -4.93 -2.59
CA GLY A 15 9.04 -5.82 -1.73
C GLY A 15 7.86 -5.10 -1.06
N THR A 16 8.01 -3.80 -0.77
CA THR A 16 6.91 -2.98 -0.24
C THR A 16 5.84 -2.76 -1.30
N ALA A 17 6.21 -2.44 -2.54
CA ALA A 17 5.28 -2.28 -3.65
C ALA A 17 4.55 -3.58 -3.99
N GLU A 18 5.25 -4.72 -3.99
CA GLU A 18 4.64 -6.04 -4.19
C GLU A 18 3.59 -6.33 -3.12
N LYS A 19 3.90 -6.04 -1.85
CA LYS A 19 2.95 -6.23 -0.75
C LYS A 19 1.73 -5.32 -0.86
N MET A 20 1.90 -4.08 -1.32
CA MET A 20 0.79 -3.17 -1.58
C MET A 20 -0.12 -3.69 -2.71
N ILE A 21 0.46 -4.22 -3.79
CA ILE A 21 -0.29 -4.84 -4.89
C ILE A 21 -1.05 -6.09 -4.40
N GLU A 22 -0.42 -6.91 -3.57
CA GLU A 22 -1.08 -8.09 -2.99
C GLU A 22 -2.30 -7.69 -2.15
N ILE A 23 -2.15 -6.69 -1.28
CA ILE A 23 -3.25 -6.16 -0.47
C ILE A 23 -4.37 -5.64 -1.37
N TRP A 24 -4.04 -4.89 -2.43
CA TRP A 24 -5.03 -4.39 -3.40
C TRP A 24 -5.80 -5.53 -4.07
N ASN A 25 -5.10 -6.55 -4.56
CA ASN A 25 -5.68 -7.68 -5.28
C ASN A 25 -6.54 -8.59 -4.39
N ARG A 26 -6.33 -8.60 -3.07
CA ARG A 26 -7.21 -9.30 -2.12
C ARG A 26 -8.55 -8.59 -1.88
N LEU A 27 -8.67 -7.32 -2.26
CA LEU A 27 -9.93 -6.58 -2.12
C LEU A 27 -10.93 -6.98 -3.21
N THR A 28 -12.21 -7.00 -2.86
CA THR A 28 -13.27 -7.15 -3.86
C THR A 28 -13.32 -5.92 -4.77
N PRO A 29 -13.81 -6.06 -6.02
CA PRO A 29 -13.94 -4.94 -6.96
C PRO A 29 -14.74 -3.76 -6.39
N GLU A 30 -15.79 -4.05 -5.61
CA GLU A 30 -16.62 -3.04 -4.94
C GLU A 30 -15.83 -2.23 -3.91
N LYS A 31 -14.93 -2.89 -3.14
CA LYS A 31 -14.06 -2.21 -2.17
C LYS A 31 -12.99 -1.38 -2.86
N GLN A 32 -12.41 -1.89 -3.94
CA GLN A 32 -11.47 -1.13 -4.75
C GLN A 32 -12.14 0.13 -5.33
N ALA A 33 -13.34 -0.01 -5.89
CA ALA A 33 -14.11 1.12 -6.42
C ALA A 33 -14.47 2.15 -5.33
N ALA A 34 -14.90 1.70 -4.16
CA ALA A 34 -15.19 2.59 -3.02
C ALA A 34 -13.94 3.35 -2.55
N LEU A 35 -12.80 2.67 -2.49
CA LEU A 35 -11.53 3.30 -2.12
C LEU A 35 -11.06 4.30 -3.19
N LEU A 36 -11.16 3.96 -4.47
CA LEU A 36 -10.83 4.88 -5.57
C LEU A 36 -11.76 6.10 -5.57
N ALA A 37 -13.05 5.92 -5.31
CA ALA A 37 -13.99 7.03 -5.20
C ALA A 37 -13.68 7.96 -4.00
N ARG A 38 -13.09 7.42 -2.93
CA ARG A 38 -12.77 8.16 -1.70
C ARG A 38 -11.40 8.86 -1.77
N PHE A 39 -10.41 8.22 -2.38
CA PHE A 39 -9.00 8.62 -2.33
C PHE A 39 -8.41 9.01 -3.68
N GLY A 40 -9.15 8.83 -4.78
CA GLY A 40 -8.83 9.29 -6.13
C GLY A 40 -7.79 8.46 -6.88
N THR A 41 -6.76 7.98 -6.20
CA THR A 41 -5.71 7.14 -6.79
C THR A 41 -5.53 5.84 -6.00
N GLN A 42 -4.99 4.82 -6.66
CA GLN A 42 -4.70 3.54 -6.03
C GLN A 42 -3.64 3.69 -4.92
N GLU A 43 -2.62 4.53 -5.11
CA GLU A 43 -1.61 4.83 -4.07
C GLU A 43 -2.23 5.45 -2.82
N ASN A 44 -3.11 6.44 -2.97
CA ASN A 44 -3.76 7.08 -1.83
C ASN A 44 -4.71 6.12 -1.11
N ALA A 45 -5.43 5.30 -1.88
CA ALA A 45 -6.29 4.25 -1.34
C ALA A 45 -5.50 3.21 -0.54
N LEU A 46 -4.34 2.79 -1.05
CA LEU A 46 -3.44 1.87 -0.36
C LEU A 46 -2.82 2.49 0.87
N ALA A 47 -2.35 3.74 0.79
CA ALA A 47 -1.83 4.48 1.94
C ALA A 47 -2.89 4.56 3.06
N ALA A 48 -4.12 4.94 2.72
CA ALA A 48 -5.22 5.01 3.67
C ALA A 48 -5.59 3.64 4.26
N LEU A 49 -5.57 2.57 3.46
CA LEU A 49 -5.85 1.21 3.92
C LEU A 49 -4.77 0.70 4.87
N VAL A 50 -3.49 0.91 4.54
CA VAL A 50 -2.35 0.54 5.39
C VAL A 50 -2.38 1.34 6.69
N THR A 51 -2.60 2.66 6.63
CA THR A 51 -2.77 3.49 7.82
C THR A 51 -3.95 3.05 8.67
N THR A 52 -5.08 2.67 8.07
CA THR A 52 -6.23 2.13 8.80
C THR A 52 -5.91 0.80 9.47
N GLN A 53 -5.14 -0.10 8.82
CA GLN A 53 -4.68 -1.34 9.45
C GLN A 53 -3.67 -1.11 10.58
N LEU A 54 -2.82 -0.07 10.47
CA LEU A 54 -1.88 0.31 11.52
C LEU A 54 -2.58 0.94 12.73
N LEU A 55 -3.69 1.65 12.50
CA LEU A 55 -4.48 2.31 13.55
C LEU A 55 -5.60 1.42 14.11
N ALA A 56 -6.00 0.38 13.38
CA ALA A 56 -6.93 -0.61 13.90
C ALA A 56 -6.21 -1.42 14.98
N PRO A 57 -6.79 -1.56 16.20
CA PRO A 57 -6.24 -2.50 17.17
C PRO A 57 -6.23 -3.87 16.50
N ALA A 58 -5.07 -4.54 16.53
CA ALA A 58 -4.98 -5.94 16.14
C ALA A 58 -6.05 -6.67 16.97
N GLN A 59 -7.11 -7.11 16.29
CA GLN A 59 -8.25 -7.73 16.94
C GLN A 59 -7.71 -9.00 17.62
N ALA A 60 -7.64 -8.94 18.95
CA ALA A 60 -7.21 -10.03 19.83
C ALA A 60 -8.25 -11.15 19.87
#